data_AF-A0A367UC91-F1
#
_entry.id   AF-A0A367UC91-F1
#
_cell.length_a   1.000
_cell.length_b   1.000
_cell.length_c   1.000
_cell.angle_alpha   90.00
_cell.angle_beta   90.00
_cell.angle_gamma   90.00
#
_symmetry.space_group_name_H-M   'P 1'
#
loop_
_entity.id
_entity.type
_entity.pdbx_description
1 polymer ?
#
loop_
_entity_poly.entity_id
_entity_poly.type
_entity_poly.pdbx_seq_one_letter_code
_entity_poly.pdbx_strand_id
1 'polypeptide(L)'
;MATVGTRIFTALYGKRVGEDRFGNIYYTEKKAANGRRAKRWVIYKGITEGSKVPAEWHAWLHYTIDAPLSEKAEDRYEWQKEHLPNLTGTKHAYRPKGHEYSGGQRAKATGDYQAWSPEG
;
A
#
# COMPACT_ATOMS: atom_id res chain seq x y z
N MET A 1 3.29 -15.15 2.59
CA MET A 1 3.77 -16.09 1.56
C MET A 1 2.53 -16.76 0.99
N ALA A 2 2.40 -16.88 -0.34
CA ALA A 2 1.23 -17.53 -0.92
C ALA A 2 1.10 -18.97 -0.42
N THR A 3 -0.12 -19.38 -0.07
CA THR A 3 -0.41 -20.74 0.37
C THR A 3 -0.21 -21.72 -0.80
N VAL A 4 0.02 -23.00 -0.49
CA VAL A 4 0.23 -24.04 -1.50
C VAL A 4 -0.95 -24.11 -2.49
N GLY A 5 -2.19 -24.02 -1.99
CA GLY A 5 -3.39 -24.00 -2.82
C GLY A 5 -3.40 -22.82 -3.81
N THR A 6 -3.04 -21.62 -3.36
CA THR A 6 -2.94 -20.44 -4.24
C THR A 6 -1.86 -20.63 -5.32
N ARG A 7 -0.73 -21.28 -5.01
CA ARG A 7 0.33 -21.57 -5.98
C ARG A 7 -0.14 -22.55 -7.06
N ILE A 8 -0.79 -23.64 -6.66
CA ILE A 8 -1.35 -24.62 -7.61
C ILE A 8 -2.42 -23.96 -8.50
N PHE A 9 -3.37 -23.24 -7.89
CA PHE A 9 -4.40 -22.51 -8.62
C PHE A 9 -3.78 -21.53 -9.64
N THR A 10 -2.75 -20.78 -9.23
CA THR A 10 -2.09 -19.81 -10.11
C THR A 10 -1.36 -20.50 -11.26
N ALA A 11 -0.69 -21.64 -11.02
CA ALA A 11 -0.03 -22.39 -12.09
C ALA A 11 -1.03 -22.90 -13.14
N LEU A 12 -2.17 -23.43 -12.69
CA LEU A 12 -3.21 -23.96 -13.58
C LEU A 12 -3.92 -22.85 -14.35
N TYR A 13 -4.39 -21.80 -13.67
CA TYR A 13 -5.35 -20.84 -14.22
C TYR A 13 -4.81 -19.42 -14.42
N GLY A 14 -3.64 -19.10 -13.88
CA GLY A 14 -3.05 -17.77 -13.91
C GLY A 14 -2.20 -17.48 -15.14
N LYS A 15 -2.42 -16.32 -15.75
CA LYS A 15 -1.54 -15.67 -16.72
C LYS A 15 -0.81 -14.54 -16.00
N ARG A 16 0.53 -14.60 -15.96
CA ARG A 16 1.36 -13.53 -15.37
C ARG A 16 1.18 -12.26 -16.21
N VAL A 17 0.86 -11.16 -15.54
CA VAL A 17 0.67 -9.83 -16.15
C VAL A 17 1.94 -9.00 -15.97
N GLY A 18 2.51 -9.02 -14.77
CA GLY A 18 3.76 -8.33 -14.47
C GLY A 18 4.14 -8.48 -13.00
N GLU A 19 5.14 -7.73 -12.60
CA GLU A 19 5.70 -7.70 -11.25
C GLU A 19 6.02 -6.26 -10.91
N ASP A 20 5.67 -5.84 -9.70
CA ASP A 20 5.98 -4.49 -9.22
C ASP A 20 7.43 -4.37 -8.72
N ARG A 21 7.88 -3.14 -8.48
CA ARG A 21 9.21 -2.88 -7.89
C ARG A 21 9.42 -3.48 -6.50
N PHE A 22 8.35 -3.82 -5.78
CA PHE A 22 8.42 -4.47 -4.47
C PHE A 22 8.48 -6.01 -4.58
N GLY A 23 8.37 -6.54 -5.80
CA GLY A 23 8.40 -7.97 -6.15
C GLY A 23 7.08 -8.69 -5.92
N ASN A 24 5.96 -7.98 -5.79
CA ASN A 24 4.64 -8.59 -5.86
C ASN A 24 4.32 -8.93 -7.32
N ILE A 25 3.82 -10.13 -7.57
CA ILE A 25 3.55 -10.61 -8.93
C ILE A 25 2.05 -10.64 -9.17
N TYR A 26 1.62 -10.05 -10.28
CA TYR A 26 0.23 -9.87 -10.64
C TYR A 26 -0.19 -10.86 -11.72
N TYR A 27 -1.37 -11.44 -11.53
CA TYR A 27 -1.94 -12.46 -12.40
C TYR A 27 -3.37 -12.09 -12.80
N THR A 28 -3.72 -12.47 -14.02
CA THR A 28 -5.09 -12.50 -14.51
C THR A 28 -5.45 -13.92 -14.91
N GLU A 29 -6.73 -14.23 -14.97
CA GLU A 29 -7.19 -15.54 -15.43
C GLU A 29 -6.89 -15.78 -16.91
N LYS A 30 -6.39 -16.97 -17.27
CA LYS A 30 -6.08 -17.35 -18.67
C LYS A 30 -7.33 -17.31 -19.57
N LYS A 31 -8.48 -17.75 -19.05
CA LYS A 31 -9.77 -17.79 -19.74
C LYS A 31 -10.86 -17.37 -18.74
N ALA A 32 -11.47 -16.21 -18.97
CA ALA A 32 -12.65 -15.82 -18.21
C ALA A 32 -13.81 -16.77 -18.54
N ALA A 33 -14.62 -17.16 -17.54
CA ALA A 33 -15.85 -17.89 -17.86
C ALA A 33 -16.86 -16.95 -18.52
N ASN A 34 -17.76 -17.53 -19.32
CA ASN A 34 -18.79 -16.78 -20.04
C ASN A 34 -19.60 -15.91 -19.08
N GLY A 35 -19.75 -14.62 -19.43
CA GLY A 35 -20.56 -13.66 -18.67
C GLY A 35 -19.91 -13.08 -17.41
N ARG A 36 -18.65 -13.42 -17.08
CA ARG A 36 -17.93 -12.81 -15.94
C ARG A 36 -16.62 -12.15 -16.32
N ARG A 37 -16.22 -11.15 -15.54
CA ARG A 37 -14.89 -10.53 -15.65
C ARG A 37 -13.81 -11.55 -15.29
N ALA A 38 -12.67 -11.48 -15.98
CA ALA A 38 -11.48 -12.27 -15.66
C ALA A 38 -11.02 -11.93 -14.24
N LYS A 39 -10.75 -12.94 -13.41
CA LYS A 39 -10.24 -12.70 -12.06
C LYS A 39 -8.84 -12.10 -12.14
N ARG A 40 -8.58 -11.05 -11.37
CA ARG A 40 -7.24 -10.47 -11.12
C ARG A 40 -6.83 -10.75 -9.69
N TRP A 41 -5.58 -11.17 -9.47
CA TRP A 41 -5.04 -11.40 -8.12
C TRP A 41 -3.54 -11.10 -8.08
N VAL A 42 -3.03 -10.99 -6.86
CA VAL A 42 -1.62 -10.71 -6.58
C VAL A 42 -1.02 -11.80 -5.70
N ILE A 43 0.23 -12.16 -5.97
CA ILE A 43 1.08 -12.98 -5.09
C ILE A 43 2.12 -12.05 -4.47
N TYR A 44 1.98 -11.81 -3.17
CA TYR A 44 2.86 -10.91 -2.43
C TYR A 44 4.25 -11.50 -2.18
N LYS A 45 5.26 -10.62 -2.21
CA LYS A 45 6.60 -10.93 -1.70
C LYS A 45 6.59 -10.88 -0.16
N GLY A 46 6.98 -11.97 0.47
CA GLY A 46 7.05 -12.07 1.94
C GLY A 46 5.66 -12.16 2.60
N ILE A 47 5.40 -11.32 3.60
CA ILE A 47 4.14 -11.31 4.36
C ILE A 47 2.98 -10.84 3.47
N THR A 48 1.87 -11.59 3.50
CA THR A 48 0.64 -11.28 2.78
C THR A 48 -0.09 -10.14 3.49
N GLU A 49 -0.12 -8.96 2.88
CA GLU A 49 -0.75 -7.77 3.45
C GLU A 49 -1.30 -6.92 2.29
N GLY A 50 -2.56 -6.47 2.37
CA GLY A 50 -3.29 -5.90 1.25
C GLY A 50 -2.77 -4.54 0.78
N SER A 51 -2.32 -3.70 1.71
CA SER A 51 -1.82 -2.36 1.40
C SER A 51 -0.40 -2.34 0.80
N LYS A 52 0.27 -3.49 0.68
CA LYS A 52 1.54 -3.61 -0.05
C LYS A 52 1.42 -3.42 -1.56
N VAL A 53 0.22 -3.44 -2.13
CA VAL A 53 0.00 -3.15 -3.54
C VAL A 53 0.22 -1.65 -3.78
N PRO A 54 1.16 -1.26 -4.65
CA PRO A 54 1.40 0.15 -4.93
C PRO A 54 0.31 0.74 -5.82
N ALA A 55 0.21 2.07 -5.85
CA ALA A 55 -0.86 2.80 -6.54
C ALA A 55 -0.97 2.43 -8.03
N GLU A 56 0.16 2.20 -8.69
CA GLU A 56 0.28 1.86 -10.10
C GLU A 56 -0.43 0.55 -10.46
N TRP A 57 -0.45 -0.40 -9.52
CA TRP A 57 -1.09 -1.70 -9.65
C TRP A 57 -2.46 -1.77 -8.98
N HIS A 58 -2.73 -0.91 -8.00
CA HIS A 58 -3.97 -0.93 -7.22
C HIS A 58 -5.20 -0.69 -8.10
N ALA A 59 -5.15 0.31 -9.00
CA ALA A 59 -6.25 0.63 -9.90
C ALA A 59 -6.56 -0.54 -10.86
N TRP A 60 -5.53 -1.19 -11.38
CA TRP A 60 -5.69 -2.37 -12.23
C TRP A 60 -6.24 -3.56 -11.46
N LEU A 61 -5.72 -3.85 -10.27
CA LEU A 61 -6.18 -4.97 -9.45
C LEU A 61 -7.68 -4.85 -9.09
N HIS A 62 -8.17 -3.62 -8.91
CA HIS A 62 -9.57 -3.31 -8.57
C HIS A 62 -10.46 -2.96 -9.76
N TYR A 63 -10.05 -3.29 -10.99
CA TYR A 63 -10.83 -3.07 -12.21
C TYR A 63 -11.21 -1.61 -12.50
N THR A 64 -10.46 -0.65 -11.96
CA THR A 64 -10.63 0.77 -12.30
C THR A 64 -10.07 1.08 -13.69
N ILE A 65 -9.00 0.39 -14.07
CA ILE A 65 -8.33 0.52 -15.37
C ILE A 65 -8.05 -0.86 -15.98
N ASP A 66 -7.93 -0.92 -17.31
CA ASP A 66 -7.76 -2.17 -18.03
C ASP A 66 -6.32 -2.69 -18.04
N ALA A 67 -5.34 -1.79 -18.04
CA ALA A 67 -3.92 -2.09 -17.98
C ALA A 67 -3.27 -1.44 -16.75
N PRO A 68 -2.25 -2.06 -16.13
CA PRO A 68 -1.51 -1.43 -15.03
C PRO A 68 -0.82 -0.15 -15.49
N LEU A 69 -0.67 0.81 -14.56
CA LEU A 69 0.06 2.05 -14.85
C LEU A 69 1.56 1.76 -14.93
N SER A 70 2.26 2.63 -15.65
CA SER A 70 3.72 2.59 -15.74
C SER A 70 4.35 2.85 -14.37
N GLU A 71 5.36 2.05 -14.02
CA GLU A 71 6.17 2.26 -12.80
C GLU A 71 7.44 3.07 -13.05
N LYS A 72 7.68 3.48 -14.30
CA LYS A 72 8.86 4.21 -14.74
C LYS A 72 9.06 5.49 -13.92
N ALA A 73 10.31 5.78 -13.60
CA ALA A 73 10.66 6.95 -12.79
C ALA A 73 10.31 8.26 -13.51
N GLU A 74 10.38 8.26 -14.85
CA GLU A 74 10.09 9.43 -15.69
C GLU A 74 8.61 9.86 -15.65
N ASP A 75 7.71 8.94 -15.26
CA ASP A 75 6.27 9.20 -15.18
C ASP A 75 5.85 9.71 -13.78
N ARG A 76 6.79 9.84 -12.83
CA ARG A 76 6.52 10.31 -11.46
C ARG A 76 6.74 11.81 -11.33
N TYR A 77 5.87 12.45 -10.56
CA TYR A 77 6.06 13.84 -10.17
C TYR A 77 7.06 13.97 -9.02
N GLU A 78 7.79 15.08 -8.95
CA GLU A 78 8.79 15.34 -7.90
C GLU A 78 8.21 15.32 -6.48
N TRP A 79 6.95 15.72 -6.32
CA TRP A 79 6.25 15.71 -5.03
C TRP A 79 5.66 14.34 -4.66
N GLN A 80 5.68 13.36 -5.58
CA GLN A 80 5.09 12.06 -5.38
C GLN A 80 5.97 11.19 -4.48
N LYS A 81 5.41 10.79 -3.33
CA LYS A 81 6.11 9.93 -2.38
C LYS A 81 6.17 8.49 -2.86
N GLU A 82 7.20 7.77 -2.43
CA GLU A 82 7.28 6.33 -2.60
C GLU A 82 6.15 5.62 -1.84
N HIS A 83 5.67 4.52 -2.40
CA HIS A 83 4.63 3.71 -1.77
C HIS A 83 5.14 3.10 -0.47
N LEU A 84 4.36 3.25 0.59
CA LEU A 84 4.57 2.58 1.87
C LEU A 84 3.30 1.77 2.20
N PRO A 85 3.43 0.51 2.63
CA PRO A 85 2.28 -0.23 3.14
C PRO A 85 1.77 0.42 4.44
N ASN A 86 0.58 0.00 4.88
CA ASN A 86 0.00 0.42 6.14
C ASN A 86 0.86 -0.08 7.31
N LEU A 87 1.46 0.87 8.02
CA LEU A 87 2.35 0.62 9.17
C LEU A 87 1.60 0.62 10.51
N THR A 88 0.27 0.65 10.51
CA THR A 88 -0.56 0.60 11.72
C THR A 88 -0.20 -0.61 12.58
N GLY A 89 -0.15 -0.43 13.91
CA GLY A 89 0.25 -1.47 14.86
C GLY A 89 1.74 -1.81 14.88
N THR A 90 2.57 -1.13 14.09
CA THR A 90 4.04 -1.28 14.12
C THR A 90 4.71 -0.12 14.86
N LYS A 91 6.01 -0.25 15.14
CA LYS A 91 6.82 0.86 15.69
C LYS A 91 6.81 2.10 14.79
N HIS A 92 6.60 1.92 13.49
CA HIS A 92 6.59 2.97 12.46
C HIS A 92 5.19 3.52 12.15
N ALA A 93 4.16 3.18 12.95
CA ALA A 93 2.84 3.75 12.78
C ALA A 93 2.87 5.29 12.84
N TYR A 94 2.06 5.93 12.00
CA TYR A 94 1.84 7.38 12.08
C TYR A 94 1.29 7.75 13.45
N ARG A 95 1.82 8.83 14.01
CA ARG A 95 1.39 9.38 15.29
C ARG A 95 1.18 10.89 15.12
N PRO A 96 0.05 11.44 15.58
CA PRO A 96 -0.19 12.87 15.51
C PRO A 96 0.78 13.65 16.42
N LYS A 97 0.95 14.94 16.14
CA LYS A 97 1.75 15.83 16.99
C LYS A 97 1.20 15.82 18.42
N GLY A 98 2.08 15.72 19.42
CA GLY A 98 1.69 15.65 20.83
C GLY A 98 1.28 14.26 21.33
N HIS A 99 1.34 13.23 20.48
CA HIS A 99 1.19 11.85 20.92
C HIS A 99 2.36 11.48 21.85
N GLU A 100 2.05 10.79 22.96
CA GLU A 100 3.03 10.48 24.02
C GLU A 100 4.24 9.70 23.48
N TYR A 101 3.98 8.66 22.68
CA TYR A 101 5.01 7.86 22.01
C TYR A 101 5.80 8.60 20.91
N SER A 102 5.47 9.86 20.61
CA SER A 102 6.17 10.74 19.67
C SER A 102 6.85 11.92 20.35
N GLY A 103 7.09 11.81 21.66
CA GLY A 103 7.76 12.84 22.47
C GLY A 103 6.81 13.82 23.15
N GLY A 104 5.48 13.63 23.07
CA GLY A 104 4.48 14.35 23.88
C GLY A 104 4.36 15.85 23.63
N GLN A 105 5.18 16.43 22.73
CA GLN A 105 5.15 17.85 22.41
C GLN A 105 3.91 18.19 21.58
N ARG A 106 2.86 18.65 22.27
CA ARG A 106 1.65 19.18 21.63
C ARG A 106 1.99 20.48 20.91
N ALA A 107 1.23 20.80 19.86
CA ALA A 107 1.30 22.13 19.27
C ALA A 107 1.08 23.17 20.39
N LYS A 108 1.90 24.24 20.39
CA LYS A 108 1.70 25.35 21.33
C LYS A 108 0.25 25.82 21.21
N ALA A 109 -0.43 26.02 22.34
CA ALA A 109 -1.75 26.59 22.33
C ALA A 109 -1.70 27.93 21.58
N THR A 110 -2.64 28.17 20.66
CA THR A 110 -2.75 29.43 19.91
C THR A 110 -3.32 30.57 20.75
N GLY A 111 -3.57 30.34 22.05
CA GLY A 111 -4.02 31.39 22.94
C GLY A 111 -2.84 32.26 23.36
N ASP A 112 -3.06 33.57 23.41
CA ASP A 112 -2.10 34.57 23.93
C ASP A 112 -1.83 34.42 25.44
N TYR A 113 -2.44 33.42 26.08
CA TYR A 113 -2.28 33.14 27.49
C TYR A 113 -0.86 32.65 27.78
N GLN A 114 -0.13 33.43 28.58
CA GLN A 114 1.10 33.02 29.24
C GLN A 114 0.76 32.69 30.69
N ALA A 115 1.06 31.46 31.12
CA ALA A 115 0.88 31.06 32.51
C ALA A 115 1.88 31.83 33.38
N TRP A 116 1.37 32.47 34.44
CA TRP A 116 2.22 33.13 35.43
C TRP A 116 3.02 32.09 36.22
N SER A 117 4.34 32.30 36.34
CA SER A 117 5.25 31.47 37.15
C SER A 117 5.89 32.36 38.24
N PRO A 118 5.61 32.14 39.53
CA PRO A 118 6.26 32.91 40.59
C PRO A 118 7.76 32.62 40.60
N GLU A 119 8.56 33.67 40.69
CA GLU A 119 9.97 33.57 41.06
C GLU A 119 10.02 33.20 42.55
N GLY A 120 10.75 32.14 42.88
CA GLY A 120 11.03 31.73 44.26
C GLY A 120 12.19 32.51 44.85
#